data_AF-A0A535M6Q4-F1
#
_entry.id   AF-A0A535M6Q4-F1
#
_cell.length_a   1.000
_cell.length_b   1.000
_cell.length_c   1.000
_cell.angle_alpha   90.00
_cell.angle_beta   90.00
_cell.angle_gamma   90.00
#
_symmetry.space_group_name_H-M   'P 1'
#
loop_
_entity.id
_entity.type
_entity.pdbx_description
1 polymer ?
#
loop_
_entity_poly.entity_id
_entity_poly.type
_entity_poly.pdbx_seq_one_letter_code
_entity_poly.pdbx_strand_id
1 'polypeptide(L)'
;MVLEGDQMPLDPGKPTILTFYIPFTYAVSQSGMPLAAQALKARNELLSMSYKEIERKIRQQMAEMFGNYGFDPKTDIAGIITNRWGHAYVVPQPGFYFGRDGKPAPREAVRVGYGRVRFGHSELTGFQLWDAACDEGERATKQVLALIG
;
A
#
# COMPACT_ATOMS: atom_id res chain seq x y z
N MET A 1 2.04 -5.86 -15.96
CA MET A 1 3.21 -4.98 -16.17
C MET A 1 3.48 -4.96 -17.65
N VAL A 2 3.33 -3.81 -18.31
CA VAL A 2 3.65 -3.63 -19.73
C VAL A 2 5.05 -3.04 -19.75
N LEU A 3 6.01 -3.77 -20.29
CA LEU A 3 7.35 -3.25 -20.55
C LEU A 3 7.40 -2.91 -22.03
N GLU A 4 7.70 -1.66 -22.38
CA GLU A 4 7.97 -1.25 -23.77
C GLU A 4 6.83 -1.51 -24.77
N GLY A 5 5.57 -1.55 -24.31
CA GLY A 5 4.40 -1.78 -25.16
C GLY A 5 4.05 -3.26 -25.37
N ASP A 6 4.92 -4.18 -24.96
CA ASP A 6 4.64 -5.61 -24.98
C ASP A 6 3.93 -6.03 -23.69
N GLN A 7 2.76 -6.64 -23.84
CA GLN A 7 2.16 -7.44 -22.78
C GLN A 7 2.88 -8.78 -22.72
N MET A 8 3.20 -9.25 -21.51
CA MET A 8 3.56 -10.66 -21.33
C MET A 8 2.44 -11.51 -21.94
N PRO A 9 2.74 -12.42 -22.89
CA PRO A 9 1.73 -13.26 -23.49
C PRO A 9 1.07 -14.10 -22.39
N LEU A 10 -0.26 -14.11 -22.38
CA LEU A 10 -1.06 -14.98 -21.51
C LEU A 10 -0.95 -16.42 -22.03
N ASP A 11 0.15 -17.08 -21.68
CA ASP A 11 0.47 -18.44 -22.09
C ASP A 11 0.26 -19.37 -20.90
N PRO A 12 -0.74 -20.28 -20.93
CA PRO A 12 -1.01 -21.20 -19.83
C PRO A 12 0.14 -22.21 -19.60
N GLY A 13 1.05 -22.38 -20.56
CA GLY A 13 2.25 -23.22 -20.43
C GLY A 13 3.41 -22.53 -19.72
N LYS A 14 3.29 -21.24 -19.38
CA LYS A 14 4.35 -20.46 -18.72
C LYS A 14 3.98 -20.09 -17.28
N PRO A 15 4.97 -20.00 -16.38
CA PRO A 15 4.72 -19.54 -15.02
C PRO A 15 4.21 -18.10 -15.00
N THR A 16 3.30 -17.82 -14.07
CA THR A 16 2.74 -16.49 -13.82
C THR A 16 3.10 -16.02 -12.40
N ILE A 17 3.39 -14.73 -12.25
CA ILE A 17 3.56 -14.09 -10.94
C ILE A 17 2.24 -13.43 -10.55
N LEU A 18 1.70 -13.83 -9.39
CA LEU A 18 0.54 -13.19 -8.77
C LEU A 18 1.03 -12.35 -7.58
N THR A 19 0.58 -11.10 -7.52
CA THR A 19 0.87 -10.19 -6.41
C THR A 19 -0.40 -9.91 -5.62
N PHE A 20 -0.39 -10.22 -4.33
CA PHE A 20 -1.51 -9.98 -3.42
C PHE A 20 -1.19 -8.80 -2.51
N TYR A 21 -2.02 -7.76 -2.55
CA TYR A 21 -2.00 -6.67 -1.57
C TYR A 21 -3.09 -6.94 -0.54
N ILE A 22 -2.68 -7.40 0.64
CA ILE A 22 -3.61 -7.84 1.70
C ILE A 22 -3.63 -6.78 2.80
N PRO A 23 -4.70 -5.98 2.92
CA PRO A 23 -4.84 -5.05 4.03
C PRO A 23 -5.34 -5.80 5.28
N PHE A 24 -4.78 -5.46 6.44
CA PHE A 24 -5.20 -5.99 7.74
C PHE A 24 -6.38 -5.18 8.29
N THR A 25 -7.50 -5.22 7.57
CA THR A 25 -8.71 -4.44 7.87
C THR A 25 -9.78 -5.26 8.59
N TYR A 26 -9.80 -6.58 8.38
CA TYR A 26 -10.77 -7.48 8.98
C TYR A 26 -10.63 -7.50 10.51
N ALA A 27 -11.75 -7.34 11.23
CA ALA A 27 -11.78 -7.20 12.70
C ALA A 27 -10.95 -6.03 13.29
N VAL A 28 -10.41 -5.14 12.44
CA VAL A 28 -9.68 -3.93 12.83
C VAL A 28 -10.53 -2.70 12.51
N SER A 29 -10.92 -2.52 11.25
CA SER A 29 -11.63 -1.32 10.80
C SER A 29 -13.06 -1.21 11.33
N GLN A 30 -13.68 -2.33 11.72
CA GLN A 30 -15.03 -2.39 12.29
C GLN A 30 -15.04 -2.56 13.82
N SER A 31 -13.88 -2.47 14.47
CA SER A 31 -13.73 -2.77 15.90
C SER A 31 -14.25 -1.68 16.84
N GLY A 32 -14.60 -0.50 16.33
CA GLY A 32 -14.94 0.68 17.14
C GLY A 32 -13.74 1.27 17.92
N MET A 33 -12.54 0.70 17.79
CA MET A 33 -11.34 1.19 18.47
C MET A 33 -10.89 2.54 17.88
N PRO A 34 -10.15 3.37 18.65
CA PRO A 34 -9.45 4.52 18.10
C PRO A 34 -8.50 4.14 16.95
N LEU A 35 -8.38 4.99 15.93
CA LEU A 35 -7.58 4.70 14.71
C LEU A 35 -6.13 4.33 15.00
N ALA A 36 -5.50 4.96 16.00
CA ALA A 36 -4.14 4.60 16.42
C ALA A 36 -4.05 3.16 16.97
N ALA A 37 -5.03 2.75 17.78
CA ALA A 37 -5.09 1.38 18.31
C ALA A 37 -5.37 0.36 17.21
N GLN A 38 -6.20 0.72 16.22
CA GLN A 38 -6.42 -0.10 15.02
C GLN A 38 -5.11 -0.35 14.25
N ALA A 39 -4.34 0.71 13.98
CA ALA A 39 -3.07 0.59 13.27
C ALA A 39 -2.05 -0.28 14.03
N LEU A 40 -1.98 -0.13 15.36
CA LEU A 40 -1.13 -0.96 16.21
C LEU A 40 -1.55 -2.43 16.18
N LYS A 41 -2.86 -2.73 16.30
CA LYS A 41 -3.39 -4.09 16.22
C LYS A 41 -3.04 -4.75 14.88
N ALA A 42 -3.32 -4.08 13.77
CA ALA A 42 -3.03 -4.57 12.43
C ALA A 42 -1.53 -4.85 12.24
N ARG A 43 -0.66 -3.94 12.70
CA ARG A 43 0.79 -4.11 12.63
C ARG A 43 1.28 -5.29 13.46
N ASN A 44 0.79 -5.43 14.69
CA ASN A 44 1.15 -6.55 15.55
C ASN A 44 0.71 -7.88 14.95
N GLU A 45 -0.49 -7.95 14.40
CA GLU A 45 -0.97 -9.14 13.69
C GLU A 45 -0.02 -9.50 12.54
N LEU A 46 0.25 -8.57 11.61
CA LEU A 46 1.16 -8.80 10.48
C LEU A 46 2.56 -9.25 10.91
N LEU A 47 3.15 -8.57 11.89
CA LEU A 47 4.53 -8.82 12.31
C LEU A 47 4.68 -10.09 13.18
N SER A 48 3.59 -10.52 13.82
CA SER A 48 3.55 -11.76 14.62
C SER A 48 3.40 -13.02 13.77
N MET A 49 2.87 -12.92 12.54
CA MET A 49 2.65 -14.07 11.68
C MET A 49 3.97 -14.69 11.22
N SER A 50 4.14 -15.97 11.50
CA SER A 50 5.20 -16.79 10.91
C SER A 50 5.03 -16.89 9.39
N TYR A 51 6.13 -17.14 8.68
CA TYR A 51 6.07 -17.42 7.25
C TYR A 51 5.12 -18.59 6.94
N LYS A 52 5.16 -19.65 7.75
CA LYS A 52 4.31 -20.84 7.60
C LYS A 52 2.82 -20.51 7.66
N GLU A 53 2.41 -19.58 8.52
CA GLU A 53 1.01 -19.15 8.60
C GLU A 53 0.57 -18.37 7.36
N ILE A 54 1.43 -17.49 6.85
CA ILE A 54 1.17 -16.72 5.63
C ILE A 54 1.09 -17.68 4.43
N GLU A 55 2.08 -18.55 4.27
CA GLU A 55 2.12 -19.56 3.21
C GLU A 55 0.86 -20.44 3.23
N ARG A 56 0.46 -20.95 4.41
CA ARG A 56 -0.73 -21.79 4.53
C ARG A 56 -2.00 -21.05 4.07
N LYS A 57 -2.17 -19.79 4.47
CA LYS A 57 -3.34 -18.97 4.08
C LYS A 57 -3.38 -18.74 2.57
N ILE A 58 -2.25 -18.40 1.95
CA ILE A 58 -2.16 -18.21 0.49
C ILE A 58 -2.50 -19.51 -0.25
N ARG A 59 -1.88 -20.64 0.14
CA ARG A 59 -2.15 -21.95 -0.46
C ARG A 59 -3.62 -22.34 -0.33
N GLN A 60 -4.21 -22.13 0.84
CA GLN A 60 -5.62 -22.42 1.10
C GLN A 60 -6.53 -21.56 0.23
N GLN A 61 -6.33 -20.24 0.19
CA GLN A 61 -7.16 -19.35 -0.62
C GLN A 61 -7.07 -19.69 -2.11
N MET A 62 -5.88 -20.01 -2.62
CA MET A 62 -5.69 -20.43 -4.01
C MET A 62 -6.39 -21.76 -4.30
N ALA A 63 -6.31 -22.74 -3.39
CA ALA A 63 -7.04 -23.99 -3.51
C ALA A 63 -8.56 -23.79 -3.52
N GLU A 64 -9.08 -22.92 -2.64
CA GLU A 64 -10.51 -22.59 -2.57
C GLU A 64 -11.00 -21.93 -3.87
N MET A 65 -10.19 -21.05 -4.47
CA MET A 65 -10.54 -20.35 -5.70
C MET A 65 -10.43 -21.22 -6.95
N PHE A 66 -9.37 -22.04 -7.04
CA PHE A 66 -8.96 -22.67 -8.29
C PHE A 66 -8.92 -24.21 -8.26
N GLY A 67 -9.09 -24.84 -7.10
CA GLY A 67 -8.98 -26.28 -6.94
C GLY A 67 -10.00 -27.06 -7.77
N ASN A 68 -11.23 -26.56 -7.88
CA ASN A 68 -12.27 -27.16 -8.74
C ASN A 68 -11.93 -27.11 -10.24
N TYR A 69 -10.92 -26.34 -10.63
CA TYR A 69 -10.43 -26.20 -11.99
C TYR A 69 -9.08 -26.88 -12.21
N GLY A 70 -8.65 -27.74 -11.27
CA GLY A 70 -7.45 -28.56 -11.39
C GLY A 70 -6.18 -27.96 -10.78
N PHE A 71 -6.25 -26.81 -10.10
CA PHE A 71 -5.10 -26.24 -9.40
C PHE A 71 -4.75 -27.06 -8.15
N ASP A 72 -3.52 -27.56 -8.07
CA ASP A 72 -2.94 -28.15 -6.87
C ASP A 72 -1.85 -27.24 -6.31
N PRO A 73 -2.09 -26.55 -5.17
CA PRO A 73 -1.09 -25.67 -4.57
C PRO A 73 0.24 -26.38 -4.30
N LYS A 74 0.25 -27.69 -4.06
CA LYS A 74 1.45 -28.45 -3.74
C LYS A 74 2.41 -28.55 -4.92
N THR A 75 1.90 -28.65 -6.14
CA THR A 75 2.69 -28.81 -7.36
C THR A 75 2.79 -27.52 -8.18
N ASP A 76 1.74 -26.69 -8.14
CA ASP A 76 1.58 -25.59 -9.09
C ASP A 76 2.17 -24.27 -8.55
N ILE A 77 2.51 -24.22 -7.25
CA ILE A 77 3.21 -23.07 -6.65
C ILE A 77 4.71 -23.36 -6.61
N ALA A 78 5.45 -22.70 -7.51
CA ALA A 78 6.91 -22.77 -7.53
C ALA A 78 7.58 -22.06 -6.34
N GLY A 79 6.96 -21.00 -5.81
CA GLY A 79 7.51 -20.26 -4.68
C GLY A 79 6.59 -19.15 -4.17
N ILE A 80 6.80 -18.75 -2.92
CA ILE A 80 6.08 -17.65 -2.27
C ILE A 80 7.11 -16.71 -1.65
N ILE A 81 7.02 -15.43 -1.98
CA ILE A 81 7.81 -14.36 -1.36
C ILE A 81 6.84 -13.50 -0.57
N THR A 82 7.21 -13.18 0.68
CA THR A 82 6.37 -12.37 1.56
C THR A 82 7.10 -11.10 1.97
N ASN A 83 6.45 -9.96 1.77
CA ASN A 83 6.90 -8.66 2.25
C ASN A 83 5.93 -8.19 3.33
N ARG A 84 6.46 -7.75 4.49
CA ARG A 84 5.65 -7.28 5.62
C ARG A 84 5.82 -5.78 5.81
N TRP A 85 4.85 -5.00 5.34
CA TRP A 85 4.89 -3.54 5.42
C TRP A 85 4.03 -3.01 6.57
N GLY A 86 4.64 -2.73 7.72
CA GLY A 86 3.93 -2.18 8.89
C GLY A 86 3.49 -0.71 8.78
N HIS A 87 3.95 0.00 7.74
CA HIS A 87 3.70 1.42 7.47
C HIS A 87 3.61 1.72 5.95
N ALA A 88 2.99 0.83 5.17
CA ALA A 88 2.92 0.99 3.70
C ALA A 88 2.23 2.28 3.24
N TYR A 89 1.19 2.69 3.95
CA TYR A 89 0.29 3.79 3.58
C TYR A 89 0.02 4.69 4.77
N VAL A 90 -0.28 5.96 4.51
CA VAL A 90 -0.82 6.86 5.54
C VAL A 90 -2.15 6.30 6.03
N VAL A 91 -2.45 6.47 7.32
CA VAL A 91 -3.77 6.19 7.86
C VAL A 91 -4.57 7.50 7.88
N PRO A 92 -5.37 7.79 6.84
CA PRO A 92 -6.05 9.08 6.72
C PRO A 92 -7.04 9.25 7.87
N GLN A 93 -6.80 10.26 8.70
CA GLN A 93 -7.71 10.65 9.78
C GLN A 93 -8.93 11.40 9.21
N PRO A 94 -10.05 11.49 9.94
CA PRO A 94 -11.17 12.35 9.53
C PRO A 94 -10.70 13.77 9.20
N GLY A 95 -11.09 14.27 8.02
CA GLY A 95 -10.65 15.56 7.49
C GLY A 95 -9.34 15.54 6.69
N PHE A 96 -8.70 14.38 6.52
CA PHE A 96 -7.43 14.26 5.77
C PHE A 96 -7.52 14.76 4.32
N TYR A 97 -8.61 14.46 3.60
CA TYR A 97 -8.76 14.87 2.20
C TYR A 97 -9.34 16.28 2.03
N PHE A 98 -10.33 16.63 2.85
CA PHE A 98 -11.21 17.79 2.63
C PHE A 98 -11.15 18.85 3.74
N GLY A 99 -10.37 18.63 4.79
CA GLY A 99 -10.43 19.46 5.99
C GLY A 99 -11.63 19.12 6.87
N ARG A 100 -11.73 19.80 8.00
CA ARG A 100 -12.81 19.62 8.99
C ARG A 100 -12.95 20.89 9.83
N ASP A 101 -14.16 21.20 10.28
CA ASP A 101 -14.43 22.30 11.22
C ASP A 101 -13.88 23.65 10.74
N GLY A 102 -14.02 23.92 9.43
CA GLY A 102 -13.53 25.15 8.78
C GLY A 102 -12.01 25.23 8.59
N LYS A 103 -11.26 24.19 8.98
CA LYS A 103 -9.80 24.12 8.81
C LYS A 103 -9.43 23.37 7.53
N PRO A 104 -8.33 23.76 6.86
CA PRO A 104 -7.84 23.05 5.68
C PRO A 104 -7.46 21.61 6.02
N ALA A 105 -7.42 20.77 4.99
CA ALA A 105 -6.92 19.40 5.10
C ALA A 105 -5.48 19.39 5.66
N PRO A 106 -5.15 18.53 6.64
CA PRO A 106 -3.79 18.43 7.19
C PRO A 106 -2.72 18.25 6.11
N ARG A 107 -3.00 17.50 5.05
CA ARG A 107 -2.09 17.31 3.92
C ARG A 107 -1.75 18.63 3.20
N GLU A 108 -2.70 19.56 3.08
CA GLU A 108 -2.47 20.87 2.47
C GLU A 108 -1.62 21.76 3.38
N ALA A 109 -1.84 21.71 4.70
CA ALA A 109 -0.99 22.44 5.64
C ALA A 109 0.47 22.00 5.56
N VAL A 110 0.73 20.69 5.44
CA VAL A 110 2.11 20.16 5.28
C VAL A 110 2.72 20.58 3.94
N ARG A 111 1.93 20.63 2.85
CA ARG A 111 2.40 21.02 1.50
C ARG A 111 2.93 22.46 1.42
N VAL A 112 2.57 23.33 2.37
CA VAL A 112 3.12 24.69 2.46
C VAL A 112 4.60 24.70 2.85
N GLY A 113 5.04 23.73 3.68
CA GLY A 113 6.40 23.66 4.22
C GLY A 113 6.64 24.56 5.44
N TYR A 114 7.89 24.61 5.91
CA TYR A 114 8.29 25.40 7.07
C TYR A 114 9.68 26.03 6.87
N GLY A 115 9.77 27.36 6.88
CA GLY A 115 11.01 28.08 6.60
C GLY A 115 11.60 27.70 5.25
N ARG A 116 12.79 27.09 5.25
CA ARG A 116 13.48 26.57 4.05
C ARG A 116 13.20 25.08 3.76
N VAL A 117 12.35 24.42 4.56
CA VAL A 117 12.01 23.00 4.41
C VAL A 117 10.75 22.86 3.55
N ARG A 118 10.78 21.93 2.58
CA ARG A 118 9.63 21.51 1.77
C ARG A 118 9.49 20.00 1.81
N PHE A 119 8.26 19.52 1.80
CA PHE A 119 7.91 18.10 1.81
C PHE A 119 7.43 17.70 0.42
N GLY A 120 7.89 16.56 -0.09
CA GLY A 120 7.58 16.09 -1.46
C GLY A 120 7.31 14.59 -1.54
N HIS A 121 6.76 13.99 -0.49
CA HIS A 121 6.41 12.57 -0.45
C HIS A 121 4.95 12.35 -0.87
N SER A 122 4.62 11.15 -1.34
CA SER A 122 3.29 10.84 -1.91
C SER A 122 2.14 10.89 -0.90
N GLU A 123 2.39 10.76 0.39
CA GLU A 123 1.32 10.86 1.40
C GLU A 123 0.64 12.24 1.39
N LEU A 124 1.23 13.26 0.79
CA LEU A 124 0.62 14.59 0.63
C LEU A 124 -0.60 14.59 -0.30
N THR A 125 -0.73 13.58 -1.16
CA THR A 125 -1.87 13.41 -2.07
C THR A 125 -2.94 12.45 -1.49
N GLY A 126 -2.55 11.60 -0.54
CA GLY A 126 -3.35 10.47 -0.08
C GLY A 126 -3.25 9.22 -0.97
N PHE A 127 -2.52 9.32 -2.09
CA PHE A 127 -2.24 8.23 -3.01
C PHE A 127 -0.75 7.91 -2.99
N GLN A 128 -0.35 6.82 -2.35
CA GLN A 128 1.06 6.42 -2.25
C GLN A 128 1.46 5.58 -3.47
N LEU A 129 1.31 6.23 -4.62
CA LEU A 129 1.75 5.74 -5.90
C LEU A 129 3.09 6.39 -6.25
N TRP A 130 3.87 5.71 -7.10
CA TRP A 130 5.18 6.20 -7.51
C TRP A 130 5.11 7.51 -8.28
N ASP A 131 4.14 7.63 -9.19
CA ASP A 131 3.87 8.86 -9.96
C ASP A 131 3.52 10.04 -9.04
N ALA A 132 2.65 9.83 -8.06
CA ALA A 132 2.31 10.84 -7.06
C ALA A 132 3.54 11.28 -6.23
N ALA A 133 4.46 10.37 -5.93
CA ALA A 133 5.72 10.71 -5.25
C ALA A 133 6.62 11.58 -6.15
N CYS A 134 6.73 11.26 -7.43
CA CYS A 134 7.48 12.05 -8.40
C CYS A 134 6.89 13.47 -8.55
N ASP A 135 5.58 13.58 -8.71
CA ASP A 135 4.88 14.87 -8.85
C ASP A 135 5.06 15.75 -7.61
N GLU A 136 4.91 15.17 -6.41
CA GLU A 136 5.12 15.91 -5.16
C GLU A 136 6.60 16.29 -4.94
N GLY A 137 7.53 15.46 -5.40
CA GLY A 137 8.97 15.75 -5.40
C GLY A 137 9.32 16.93 -6.31
N GLU A 138 8.77 16.95 -7.53
CA GLU A 138 8.93 18.06 -8.47
C GLU A 138 8.33 19.35 -7.89
N ARG A 139 7.11 19.29 -7.36
CA ARG A 139 6.43 20.41 -6.72
C ARG A 139 7.27 20.99 -5.58
N ALA A 140 7.76 20.14 -4.67
CA ALA A 140 8.57 20.58 -3.54
C ALA A 140 9.87 21.23 -4.00
N THR A 141 10.51 20.70 -5.04
CA THR A 141 11.71 21.27 -5.65
C THR A 141 11.45 22.67 -6.21
N LYS A 142 10.37 22.85 -6.97
CA LYS A 142 9.94 24.16 -7.49
C LYS A 142 9.72 25.17 -6.37
N GLN A 143 9.12 24.76 -5.26
CA GLN A 143 8.94 25.62 -4.08
C GLN A 143 10.27 26.03 -3.43
N VAL A 144 11.28 25.16 -3.41
CA VAL A 144 12.62 25.51 -2.89
C VAL A 144 13.31 26.51 -3.83
N LEU A 145 13.26 26.27 -5.14
CA LEU A 145 13.87 27.16 -6.15
C LEU A 145 13.31 28.59 -6.06
N ALA A 146 12.00 28.73 -5.82
CA ALA A 146 11.35 30.03 -5.64
C ALA A 146 11.78 30.80 -4.36
N LEU A 147 12.52 30.17 -3.43
CA LEU A 147 13.06 30.85 -2.24
C LEU A 147 14.48 31.37 -2.42
N ILE A 148 15.17 30.92 -3.48
CA ILE A 148 16.58 31.24 -3.73
C ILE A 148 16.80 32.03 -5.03
N GLY A 149 15.78 32.13 -5.88
CA GLY A 149 15.71 33.08 -7.00
C GLY A 149 15.07 34.39 -6.57
#